data_AF-A0A7X9IFH7-F1
#
_entry.id   AF-A0A7X9IFH7-F1
#
_cell.length_a   1.000
_cell.length_b   1.000
_cell.length_c   1.000
_cell.angle_alpha   90.00
_cell.angle_beta   90.00
_cell.angle_gamma   90.00
#
_symmetry.space_group_name_H-M   'P 1'
#
loop_
_entity.id
_entity.type
_entity.pdbx_description
1 polymer ?
#
loop_
_entity_poly.entity_id
_entity_poly.type
_entity_poly.pdbx_seq_one_letter_code
_entity_poly.pdbx_strand_id
1 'polypeptide(L)'
;MIFSRGSKSTVGLDIGANSVKMVKLNHTKGGYAVGALAMRELPPEAIVCDEIRDREAVIFNIQSVADECDLNAKDVVVSISGHALITDKLVIDKKTGAEAEQAILFEAEQRSPFDVEDVALDHHVIRVNEESNKMDVLLVAA
;
A
#
# COMPACT_ATOMS: atom_id res chain seq x y z
N MET A 1 -23.69 28.12 14.07
CA MET A 1 -22.35 28.01 13.44
C MET A 1 -22.34 26.76 12.57
N ILE A 2 -22.15 26.91 11.26
CA ILE A 2 -22.00 25.78 10.34
C ILE A 2 -20.54 25.32 10.44
N PHE A 3 -20.31 24.15 11.03
CA PHE A 3 -19.00 23.50 11.03
C PHE A 3 -18.74 22.98 9.61
N SER A 4 -17.79 23.59 8.90
CA SER A 4 -17.34 23.09 7.61
C SER A 4 -16.70 21.72 7.83
N ARG A 5 -17.29 20.69 7.23
CA ARG A 5 -16.66 19.38 7.06
C ARG A 5 -15.41 19.62 6.21
N GLY A 6 -14.23 19.65 6.84
CA GLY A 6 -12.97 19.99 6.19
C GLY A 6 -12.80 19.19 4.90
N SER A 7 -12.26 19.83 3.86
CA SER A 7 -11.94 19.15 2.60
C SER A 7 -11.05 17.95 2.90
N LYS A 8 -11.50 16.74 2.55
CA LYS A 8 -10.68 15.54 2.69
C LYS A 8 -9.47 15.68 1.77
N SER A 9 -8.30 15.32 2.27
CA SER A 9 -7.09 15.20 1.46
C SER A 9 -6.40 13.87 1.76
N THR A 10 -5.69 13.34 0.79
CA THR A 10 -4.86 12.14 0.92
C THR A 10 -3.43 12.51 0.54
N VAL A 11 -2.47 12.07 1.34
CA VAL A 11 -1.04 12.25 1.06
C VAL A 11 -0.47 10.89 0.67
N GLY A 12 0.10 10.81 -0.53
CA GLY A 12 0.83 9.64 -1.02
C GLY A 12 2.33 9.85 -0.86
N LEU A 13 3.03 8.83 -0.38
CA LEU A 13 4.48 8.78 -0.22
C LEU A 13 5.04 7.57 -0.99
N ASP A 14 5.89 7.84 -1.97
CA ASP A 14 6.61 6.83 -2.74
C ASP A 14 8.11 6.89 -2.37
N ILE A 15 8.63 5.78 -1.87
CA ILE A 15 10.04 5.63 -1.48
C ILE A 15 10.68 4.67 -2.47
N GLY A 16 11.25 5.22 -3.54
CA GLY A 16 11.98 4.45 -4.54
C GLY A 16 13.49 4.48 -4.31
N ALA A 17 14.22 3.59 -4.98
CA ALA A 17 15.67 3.48 -4.81
C ALA A 17 16.45 4.77 -5.13
N ASN A 18 15.94 5.58 -6.07
CA ASN A 18 16.59 6.80 -6.55
C ASN A 18 16.01 8.08 -5.94
N SER A 19 14.80 8.04 -5.39
CA SER A 19 14.09 9.26 -5.01
C SER A 19 12.93 8.97 -4.06
N VAL A 20 12.68 9.93 -3.17
CA VAL A 20 11.45 10.01 -2.38
C VAL A 20 10.52 11.04 -3.01
N LYS A 21 9.25 10.68 -3.20
CA LYS A 21 8.21 11.54 -3.76
C LYS A 21 7.02 11.62 -2.82
N MET A 22 6.47 12.81 -2.64
CA MET A 22 5.25 13.02 -1.86
C MET A 22 4.24 13.85 -2.66
N VAL A 23 2.99 13.40 -2.70
CA VAL A 23 1.89 14.11 -3.37
C VAL A 23 0.70 14.26 -2.44
N LYS A 24 0.15 15.47 -2.35
CA LYS A 24 -1.11 15.74 -1.66
C LYS A 24 -2.22 15.92 -2.67
N LEU A 25 -3.25 15.09 -2.56
CA LEU A 25 -4.47 15.18 -3.37
C LEU A 25 -5.62 15.72 -2.52
N ASN A 26 -6.21 16.83 -2.96
CA ASN A 26 -7.43 17.38 -2.39
C ASN A 26 -8.64 16.72 -3.05
N HIS A 27 -9.57 16.23 -2.22
CA HIS A 27 -10.81 15.61 -2.71
C HIS A 27 -11.82 16.72 -3.01
N THR A 28 -12.28 16.77 -4.26
CA THR A 28 -13.27 17.73 -4.73
C THR A 28 -14.58 17.01 -5.02
N LYS A 29 -15.67 17.75 -5.25
CA LYS A 29 -16.96 17.16 -5.60
C LYS A 29 -16.94 16.36 -6.91
N GLY A 30 -16.00 16.66 -7.81
CA GLY A 30 -15.92 16.06 -9.15
C GLY A 30 -14.68 15.20 -9.40
N GLY A 31 -13.87 14.92 -8.37
CA GLY A 31 -12.62 14.17 -8.52
C GLY A 31 -11.52 14.69 -7.60
N TYR A 32 -10.27 14.63 -8.06
CA TYR A 32 -9.09 14.99 -7.28
C TYR A 32 -8.35 16.17 -7.91
N ALA A 33 -7.77 17.02 -7.07
CA ALA A 33 -6.86 18.08 -7.49
C ALA A 33 -5.53 17.95 -6.76
N VAL A 34 -4.41 18.16 -7.47
CA VAL A 34 -3.09 18.19 -6.85
C VAL A 34 -2.99 19.45 -6.00
N GLY A 35 -2.84 19.27 -4.69
CA GLY A 35 -2.64 20.36 -3.73
C GLY A 35 -1.18 20.73 -3.57
N ALA A 36 -0.30 19.72 -3.51
CA ALA A 36 1.14 19.87 -3.42
C ALA A 36 1.85 18.62 -3.96
N LEU A 37 3.10 18.81 -4.39
CA LEU A 37 4.00 17.77 -4.84
C LEU A 37 5.41 18.15 -4.42
N ALA A 38 6.16 17.20 -3.85
CA ALA A 38 7.57 17.36 -3.55
C ALA A 38 8.34 16.10 -3.94
N MET A 39 9.59 16.28 -4.36
CA MET A 39 10.48 15.18 -4.73
C MET A 39 11.90 15.52 -4.32
N ARG A 40 12.63 14.51 -3.83
CA ARG A 40 14.05 14.59 -3.53
C ARG A 40 14.76 13.34 -4.04
N GLU A 41 15.93 13.54 -4.64
CA GLU A 41 16.81 12.45 -5.03
C GLU A 41 17.48 11.87 -3.79
N LEU A 42 17.58 10.54 -3.75
CA LEU A 42 18.36 9.84 -2.74
C LEU A 42 19.82 9.73 -3.20
N PRO A 43 20.79 9.74 -2.27
CA PRO A 43 22.15 9.37 -2.60
C PRO A 43 22.21 7.98 -3.24
N PRO A 44 23.14 7.75 -4.18
CA PRO A 44 23.41 6.42 -4.69
C PRO A 44 23.66 5.45 -3.53
N GLU A 45 23.21 4.20 -3.68
CA GLU A 45 23.34 3.14 -2.67
C GLU A 45 22.53 3.35 -1.38
N ALA A 46 21.75 4.43 -1.22
CA ALA A 46 20.91 4.61 -0.02
C ALA A 46 19.87 3.48 0.13
N ILE A 47 19.36 2.98 -0.99
CA ILE A 47 18.48 1.81 -1.08
C ILE A 47 19.01 0.91 -2.20
N VAL A 48 19.30 -0.35 -1.88
CA VAL A 48 19.85 -1.33 -2.81
C VAL A 48 19.07 -2.63 -2.69
N CYS A 49 18.51 -3.12 -3.81
CA CYS A 49 17.68 -4.32 -3.83
C CYS A 49 16.55 -4.27 -2.79
N ASP A 50 15.86 -3.13 -2.71
CA ASP A 50 14.78 -2.84 -1.74
C ASP A 50 15.20 -2.87 -0.25
N GLU A 51 16.50 -2.98 0.05
CA GLU A 51 17.05 -2.86 1.39
C GLU A 51 17.57 -1.44 1.65
N ILE A 52 17.12 -0.83 2.75
CA ILE A 52 17.57 0.51 3.17
C ILE A 52 18.98 0.38 3.78
N ARG A 53 20.00 0.86 3.05
CA ARG A 53 21.41 0.83 3.49
C ARG A 53 21.80 2.08 4.26
N ASP A 54 21.30 3.25 3.84
CA ASP A 54 21.51 4.53 4.52
C ASP A 54 20.17 5.06 5.05
N ARG A 55 19.84 4.65 6.28
CA ARG A 55 18.59 5.04 6.93
C ARG A 55 18.52 6.55 7.19
N GLU A 56 19.64 7.19 7.50
CA GLU A 56 19.67 8.61 7.84
C GLU A 56 19.38 9.48 6.61
N ALA A 57 19.99 9.15 5.47
CA ALA A 57 19.69 9.82 4.20
C ALA A 57 18.22 9.67 3.81
N VAL A 58 17.63 8.48 3.97
CA VAL A 58 16.20 8.26 3.65
C VAL A 58 15.30 9.08 4.57
N ILE A 59 15.53 9.05 5.89
CA ILE A 59 14.74 9.83 6.86
C ILE A 59 14.82 11.32 6.54
N PHE A 60 16.02 11.85 6.30
CA PHE A 60 16.23 13.26 6.00
C PHE A 60 15.46 13.69 4.74
N ASN A 61 15.49 12.87 3.69
CA ASN A 61 14.78 13.18 2.44
C ASN A 61 13.26 13.04 2.59
N ILE A 62 12.77 12.08 3.37
CA ILE A 62 11.33 11.97 3.72
C ILE A 62 10.87 13.22 4.48
N GLN A 63 11.62 13.66 5.48
CA GLN A 63 11.33 14.90 6.22
C GLN A 63 11.32 16.11 5.29
N SER A 64 12.32 16.21 4.41
CA SER A 64 12.42 17.31 3.45
C SER A 64 11.23 17.38 2.49
N VAL A 65 10.74 16.25 1.98
CA VAL A 65 9.54 16.25 1.12
C VAL A 65 8.24 16.49 1.91
N ALA A 66 8.18 16.06 3.17
CA ALA A 66 7.04 16.34 4.05
C ALA A 66 6.95 17.84 4.36
N ASP A 67 8.08 18.47 4.68
CA ASP A 67 8.17 19.90 4.98
C ASP A 67 7.75 20.78 3.78
N GLU A 68 8.07 20.34 2.57
CA GLU A 68 7.69 21.04 1.33
C GLU A 68 6.24 20.77 0.91
N CYS A 69 5.75 19.53 1.07
CA CYS A 69 4.44 19.13 0.57
C CYS A 69 3.30 19.47 1.54
N ASP A 70 3.42 19.05 2.81
CA ASP A 70 2.45 19.34 3.87
C ASP A 70 3.02 19.02 5.26
N LEU A 71 3.49 20.06 5.96
CA LEU A 71 3.96 19.98 7.36
C LEU A 71 2.93 19.40 8.34
N ASN A 72 1.65 19.39 7.99
CA ASN A 72 0.58 18.87 8.85
C ASN A 72 0.16 17.44 8.50
N ALA A 73 0.80 16.80 7.51
CA ALA A 73 0.51 15.42 7.15
C ALA A 73 0.96 14.47 8.28
N LYS A 74 0.00 13.90 9.00
CA LYS A 74 0.25 12.89 10.04
C LYS A 74 0.10 11.45 9.53
N ASP A 75 -0.75 11.27 8.53
CA ASP A 75 -1.07 10.00 7.92
C ASP A 75 -0.73 10.05 6.43
N VAL A 76 -0.05 9.01 5.94
CA VAL A 76 0.34 8.87 4.54
C VAL A 76 -0.03 7.50 4.00
N VAL A 77 -0.32 7.43 2.71
CA VAL A 77 -0.45 6.19 1.95
C VAL A 77 0.88 5.92 1.26
N VAL A 78 1.43 4.74 1.51
CA VAL A 78 2.71 4.29 0.96
C VAL A 78 2.51 3.00 0.18
N SER A 79 3.29 2.80 -0.87
CA SER A 79 3.36 1.55 -1.61
C SER A 79 4.60 0.75 -1.21
N ILE A 80 4.44 -0.57 -1.15
CA ILE A 80 5.54 -1.52 -1.06
C ILE A 80 5.75 -2.11 -2.45
N SER A 81 6.99 -2.34 -2.84
CA SER A 81 7.37 -2.99 -4.08
C SER A 81 8.56 -3.91 -3.85
N GLY A 82 8.84 -4.80 -4.79
CA GLY A 82 10.07 -5.58 -4.78
C GLY A 82 9.87 -7.07 -4.57
N HIS A 83 10.99 -7.75 -4.36
CA HIS A 83 11.06 -9.22 -4.26
C HIS A 83 10.46 -9.77 -2.97
N ALA A 84 10.22 -8.91 -1.97
CA ALA A 84 9.59 -9.28 -0.71
C ALA A 84 8.07 -9.50 -0.86
N LEU A 85 7.45 -9.04 -1.95
CA LEU A 85 6.02 -9.19 -2.18
C LEU A 85 5.71 -10.44 -3.02
N ILE A 86 4.79 -11.26 -2.53
CA ILE A 86 4.15 -12.32 -3.30
C ILE A 86 2.73 -11.89 -3.64
N THR A 87 2.35 -12.04 -4.90
CA THR A 87 0.98 -11.83 -5.36
C THR A 87 0.51 -13.08 -6.08
N ASP A 88 -0.54 -13.73 -5.57
CA ASP A 88 -1.13 -14.92 -6.20
C ASP A 88 -2.64 -14.76 -6.38
N LYS A 89 -3.19 -15.49 -7.35
CA LYS A 89 -4.63 -15.59 -7.57
C LYS A 89 -5.13 -16.97 -7.16
N LEU A 90 -6.02 -16.98 -6.17
CA LEU A 90 -6.67 -18.18 -5.67
C LEU A 90 -8.09 -18.29 -6.24
N VAL A 91 -8.54 -19.52 -6.46
CA VAL A 91 -9.94 -19.81 -6.79
C VAL A 91 -10.46 -20.76 -5.74
N ILE A 92 -11.41 -20.31 -4.94
CA ILE A 92 -11.97 -21.08 -3.83
C ILE A 92 -13.48 -21.12 -3.92
N ASP A 93 -14.11 -22.03 -3.19
CA ASP A 93 -15.57 -22.07 -3.10
C ASP A 93 -16.09 -20.79 -2.46
N LYS A 94 -17.25 -20.32 -2.94
CA LYS A 94 -17.88 -19.11 -2.44
C LYS A 94 -18.21 -19.28 -0.96
N LYS A 95 -17.63 -18.42 -0.14
CA LYS A 95 -17.85 -18.30 1.30
C LYS A 95 -18.07 -16.83 1.66
N THR A 96 -18.55 -16.55 2.87
CA THR A 96 -18.84 -15.17 3.31
C THR A 96 -18.34 -14.91 4.72
N GLY A 97 -17.94 -13.66 4.99
CA GLY A 97 -17.48 -13.25 6.31
C GLY A 97 -16.27 -14.04 6.79
N ALA A 98 -16.27 -14.43 8.07
CA ALA A 98 -15.17 -15.15 8.70
C ALA A 98 -14.85 -16.50 8.04
N GLU A 99 -15.83 -17.19 7.44
CA GLU A 99 -15.60 -18.46 6.76
C GLU A 99 -14.77 -18.29 5.48
N ALA A 100 -14.95 -17.16 4.78
CA ALA A 100 -14.14 -16.84 3.61
C ALA A 100 -12.70 -16.57 4.02
N GLU A 101 -12.50 -15.77 5.05
CA GLU A 101 -11.19 -15.41 5.58
C GLU A 101 -10.39 -16.65 6.00
N GLN A 102 -11.00 -17.56 6.76
CA GLN A 102 -10.37 -18.82 7.16
C GLN A 102 -10.00 -19.71 5.96
N ALA A 103 -10.87 -19.80 4.95
CA ALA A 103 -10.59 -20.60 3.76
C ALA A 103 -9.46 -20.00 2.91
N ILE A 104 -9.39 -18.67 2.82
CA ILE A 104 -8.32 -17.95 2.10
C ILE A 104 -6.98 -18.17 2.81
N LEU A 105 -6.94 -18.04 4.14
CA LEU A 105 -5.73 -18.28 4.93
C LEU A 105 -5.23 -19.72 4.77
N PHE A 106 -6.13 -20.70 4.86
CA PHE A 106 -5.76 -22.12 4.69
C PHE A 106 -5.22 -22.43 3.28
N GLU A 107 -5.80 -21.84 2.24
CA GLU A 107 -5.32 -22.02 0.86
C GLU A 107 -4.00 -21.25 0.62
N ALA A 108 -3.82 -20.10 1.28
CA ALA A 108 -2.57 -19.35 1.25
C ALA A 108 -1.44 -20.11 1.93
N GLU A 109 -1.67 -20.72 3.10
CA GLU A 109 -0.69 -21.56 3.83
C GLU A 109 -0.14 -22.69 2.96
N GLN A 110 -1.01 -23.39 2.23
CA GLN A 110 -0.59 -24.52 1.40
C GLN A 110 0.26 -24.12 0.19
N ARG A 111 0.22 -22.84 -0.22
CA ARG A 111 0.89 -22.33 -1.41
C ARG A 111 2.05 -21.40 -1.10
N SER A 112 2.07 -20.83 0.09
CA SER A 112 3.10 -19.89 0.50
C SER A 112 4.44 -20.62 0.64
N PRO A 113 5.53 -20.08 0.06
CA PRO A 113 6.88 -20.59 0.33
C PRO A 113 7.38 -20.22 1.74
N PHE A 114 6.62 -19.43 2.50
CA PHE A 114 6.96 -18.92 3.83
C PHE A 114 5.86 -19.25 4.84
N ASP A 115 6.22 -19.26 6.12
CA ASP A 115 5.27 -19.40 7.21
C ASP A 115 4.34 -18.18 7.25
N VAL A 116 3.02 -18.41 7.26
CA VAL A 116 2.03 -17.32 7.27
C VAL A 116 2.06 -16.52 8.57
N GLU A 117 2.64 -17.09 9.64
CA GLU A 117 2.81 -16.40 10.92
C GLU A 117 3.88 -15.29 10.86
N ASP A 118 4.81 -15.38 9.92
CA ASP A 118 5.96 -14.46 9.78
C ASP A 118 5.75 -13.38 8.70
N VAL A 119 4.61 -13.36 8.01
CA VAL A 119 4.33 -12.42 6.91
C VAL A 119 3.03 -11.64 7.09
N ALA A 120 3.00 -10.41 6.60
CA ALA A 120 1.78 -9.62 6.52
C ALA A 120 0.99 -10.06 5.29
N LEU A 121 -0.21 -10.61 5.52
CA LEU A 121 -1.08 -11.13 4.45
C LEU A 121 -2.36 -10.30 4.36
N ASP A 122 -2.71 -9.91 3.13
CA ASP A 122 -3.98 -9.28 2.81
C ASP A 122 -4.60 -9.91 1.55
N HIS A 123 -5.90 -9.77 1.38
CA HIS A 123 -6.61 -10.35 0.26
C HIS A 123 -7.75 -9.47 -0.26
N HIS A 124 -8.09 -9.68 -1.53
CA HIS A 124 -9.21 -9.00 -2.17
C HIS A 124 -10.00 -9.96 -3.06
N VAL A 125 -11.32 -10.04 -2.86
CA VAL A 125 -12.21 -10.80 -3.75
C VAL A 125 -12.36 -10.03 -5.06
N ILE A 126 -11.73 -10.52 -6.13
CA ILE A 126 -11.80 -9.90 -7.46
C ILE A 126 -13.18 -10.11 -8.07
N ARG A 127 -13.72 -11.34 -7.94
CA ARG A 127 -14.98 -11.74 -8.58
C ARG A 127 -15.60 -12.92 -7.86
N VAL A 128 -16.93 -12.93 -7.81
CA VAL A 128 -17.72 -14.11 -7.41
C VAL A 128 -18.47 -14.63 -8.63
N ASN A 129 -18.36 -15.93 -8.90
CA ASN A 129 -19.12 -16.64 -9.91
C ASN A 129 -20.24 -17.44 -9.22
N GLU A 130 -21.47 -16.96 -9.39
CA GLU A 130 -22.68 -17.58 -8.82
C GLU A 130 -23.03 -18.92 -9.47
N GLU A 131 -22.73 -19.10 -10.76
CA GLU A 131 -23.08 -20.33 -11.49
C GLU A 131 -22.22 -21.51 -11.03
N SER A 132 -20.92 -21.27 -10.82
CA SER A 132 -19.99 -22.29 -10.33
C SER A 132 -19.86 -22.32 -8.81
N ASN A 133 -20.51 -21.39 -8.09
CA ASN A 133 -20.36 -21.16 -6.66
C ASN A 133 -18.88 -21.01 -6.22
N LYS A 134 -18.08 -20.27 -7.00
CA LYS A 134 -16.65 -20.03 -6.75
C LYS A 134 -16.33 -18.55 -6.69
N MET A 135 -15.24 -18.19 -6.03
CA MET A 135 -14.72 -16.83 -6.01
C MET A 135 -13.24 -16.78 -6.35
N ASP A 136 -12.87 -15.76 -7.12
CA ASP A 136 -11.51 -15.39 -7.48
C ASP A 136 -10.99 -14.41 -6.43
N VAL A 137 -9.89 -14.76 -5.76
CA VAL A 137 -9.28 -13.97 -4.69
C VAL A 137 -7.86 -13.59 -5.10
N LEU A 138 -7.52 -12.30 -4.99
CA LEU A 138 -6.15 -11.81 -5.04
C LEU A 138 -5.56 -11.89 -3.64
N LEU A 139 -4.43 -12.56 -3.51
CA LEU A 139 -3.63 -12.62 -2.30
C LEU A 139 -2.40 -11.74 -2.45
N VAL A 140 -2.05 -10.98 -1.41
CA VAL A 140 -0.78 -10.27 -1.31
C VAL A 140 -0.13 -10.61 0.03
N ALA A 141 1.14 -10.99 0.02
CA ALA A 141 1.94 -11.25 1.23
C ALA A 141 3.27 -10.49 1.17
N ALA A 142 3.70 -9.93 2.31
CA ALA A 142 4.89 -9.09 2.45
C ALA A 142 5.66 -9.38 3.75
#